data_AF-A0A9P7DP07-F1
#
_entry.id   AF-A0A9P7DP07-F1
#
_cell.length_a   1.000
_cell.length_b   1.000
_cell.length_c   1.000
_cell.angle_alpha   90.00
_cell.angle_beta   90.00
_cell.angle_gamma   90.00
#
_symmetry.space_group_name_H-M   'P 1'
#
loop_
_entity.id
_entity.type
_entity.pdbx_description
1 polymer ?
#
loop_
_entity_poly.entity_id
_entity_poly.type
_entity_poly.pdbx_seq_one_letter_code
_entity_poly.pdbx_strand_id
1 'polypeptide(L)'
;MNMPCITMVEARPTFYLVPVTKALSDAAISCRYPSDRTEVLKCEACEVASDYNINDGMVQEAPQCRGIALQYYLAFKSLAKSHWEKFSG
;
A
#
# COMPACT_ATOMS: atom_id res chain seq x y z
N MET A 1 -15.99 3.83 4.02
CA MET A 1 -15.48 3.04 2.87
C MET A 1 -13.98 2.91 3.06
N ASN A 2 -13.38 1.76 2.73
CA ASN A 2 -11.92 1.61 2.75
C ASN A 2 -11.41 1.57 1.31
N MET A 3 -10.30 2.23 1.05
CA MET A 3 -9.65 2.22 -0.26
C MET A 3 -8.29 1.54 -0.13
N PRO A 4 -8.01 0.53 -0.96
CA PRO A 4 -6.68 -0.05 -1.02
C PRO A 4 -5.72 1.01 -1.62
N CYS A 5 -4.58 1.25 -0.96
CA CYS A 5 -3.51 2.15 -1.41
C CYS A 5 -2.14 1.45 -1.46
N ILE A 6 -1.29 1.82 -2.42
CA ILE A 6 0.11 1.35 -2.51
C ILE A 6 1.03 2.55 -2.39
N THR A 7 2.09 2.42 -1.61
CA THR A 7 3.25 3.32 -1.70
C THR A 7 4.48 2.56 -2.13
N MET A 8 5.41 3.24 -2.78
CA MET A 8 6.70 2.70 -3.18
C MET A 8 7.79 3.40 -2.37
N VAL A 9 8.55 2.65 -1.58
CA VAL A 9 9.80 3.13 -0.98
C VAL A 9 10.93 2.43 -1.72
N GLU A 10 11.73 3.18 -2.46
CA GLU A 10 12.69 2.64 -3.44
C GLU A 10 11.98 1.71 -4.45
N ALA A 11 12.33 0.42 -4.50
CA ALA A 11 11.70 -0.59 -5.33
C ALA A 11 10.64 -1.43 -4.58
N ARG A 12 10.32 -1.08 -3.34
CA ARG A 12 9.47 -1.91 -2.46
C ARG A 12 8.04 -1.36 -2.38
N PRO A 13 7.03 -2.12 -2.85
CA PRO A 13 5.65 -1.76 -2.59
C PRO A 13 5.30 -2.04 -1.13
N THR A 14 4.61 -1.09 -0.50
CA THR A 14 3.89 -1.32 0.74
C THR A 14 2.41 -1.11 0.48
N PHE A 15 1.60 -2.10 0.86
CA PHE A 15 0.16 -2.10 0.63
C PHE A 15 -0.56 -1.72 1.90
N TYR A 16 -1.53 -0.81 1.77
CA TYR A 16 -2.38 -0.33 2.85
C TYR A 16 -3.85 -0.48 2.50
N LEU A 17 -4.67 -0.62 3.53
CA LEU A 17 -6.09 -0.38 3.47
C LEU A 17 -6.39 0.89 4.26
N VAL A 18 -6.76 1.95 3.55
CA VAL A 18 -6.94 3.29 4.10
C VAL A 18 -8.43 3.58 4.28
N PRO A 19 -8.89 3.99 5.47
CA PRO A 19 -10.27 4.43 5.64
C PRO A 19 -10.47 5.78 4.95
N VAL A 20 -11.43 5.83 4.02
CA VAL A 20 -11.85 7.07 3.38
C VAL A 20 -12.82 7.78 4.32
N THR A 21 -12.33 8.81 5.00
CA THR A 21 -13.12 9.70 5.85
C THR A 21 -13.31 11.05 5.18
N LYS A 22 -14.35 11.79 5.58
CA LYS A 22 -14.58 13.14 5.05
C LYS A 22 -13.40 14.06 5.34
N ALA A 23 -12.86 14.02 6.56
CA ALA A 23 -11.69 14.81 6.95
C ALA A 23 -10.46 14.51 6.08
N LEU A 24 -10.20 13.24 5.78
CA LEU A 24 -9.11 12.85 4.90
C LEU A 24 -9.34 13.31 3.45
N SER A 25 -10.57 13.16 2.94
CA SER A 25 -10.93 13.62 1.59
C SER A 25 -10.81 15.14 1.47
N ASP A 26 -11.32 15.90 2.43
CA ASP A 26 -11.27 17.37 2.43
C ASP A 26 -9.81 17.87 2.52
N ALA A 27 -8.97 17.20 3.32
CA ALA A 27 -7.54 17.48 3.42
C ALA A 27 -6.82 17.21 2.09
N ALA A 28 -7.09 16.07 1.45
CA ALA A 28 -6.53 15.70 0.15
C ALA A 28 -6.93 16.70 -0.95
N ILE A 29 -8.22 17.06 -1.04
CA ILE A 29 -8.74 18.05 -1.99
C ILE A 29 -8.10 19.42 -1.78
N SER A 30 -7.88 19.80 -0.51
CA SER A 30 -7.27 21.08 -0.15
C SER A 30 -5.73 21.08 -0.23
N CYS A 31 -5.09 19.97 -0.62
CA CYS A 31 -3.64 19.79 -0.56
C CYS A 31 -3.03 20.11 0.81
N ARG A 32 -3.74 19.77 1.90
CA ARG A 32 -3.29 19.98 3.28
C ARG A 32 -3.09 18.65 3.99
N TYR A 33 -2.26 18.68 5.03
CA TYR A 33 -2.17 17.56 5.95
C TYR A 33 -3.48 17.44 6.73
N PRO A 34 -4.05 16.23 6.89
CA PRO A 34 -5.27 16.03 7.66
C PRO A 34 -5.04 16.40 9.13
N SER A 35 -5.98 17.17 9.70
CA SER A 35 -5.93 17.54 11.12
C SER A 35 -6.07 16.33 12.04
N ASP A 36 -6.85 15.33 11.60
CA ASP A 36 -7.09 14.11 12.33
C ASP A 36 -6.13 13.01 11.87
N ARG A 37 -5.61 12.25 12.85
CA ARG A 37 -4.79 11.07 12.57
C ARG A 37 -5.63 10.04 11.83
N THR A 38 -5.12 9.59 10.69
CA THR A 38 -5.71 8.47 9.95
C THR A 38 -5.01 7.18 10.33
N GLU A 39 -5.74 6.25 10.94
CA GLU A 39 -5.25 4.90 11.21
C GLU A 39 -5.47 4.02 9.98
N VAL A 40 -4.42 3.35 9.51
CA VAL A 40 -4.44 2.51 8.30
C VAL A 40 -4.00 1.10 8.64
N LEU A 41 -4.55 0.11 7.93
CA LEU A 41 -4.08 -1.27 8.05
C LEU A 41 -2.96 -1.50 7.03
N LYS A 42 -1.79 -1.90 7.50
CA LYS A 42 -0.63 -2.24 6.66
C LYS A 42 -0.60 -3.75 6.41
N CYS A 43 -0.27 -4.16 5.20
CA CYS A 43 -0.02 -5.57 4.90
C CYS A 43 1.43 -5.94 5.25
N GLU A 44 1.62 -6.86 6.20
CA GLU A 44 2.94 -7.30 6.70
C GLU A 44 3.74 -8.14 5.70
N ALA A 45 3.11 -8.65 4.65
CA ALA A 45 3.74 -9.67 3.80
C ALA A 45 4.96 -9.20 3.00
N CYS A 46 5.13 -7.88 2.80
CA CYS A 46 6.35 -7.31 2.24
C CYS A 46 7.47 -7.11 3.28
N GLU A 47 7.20 -7.24 4.57
CA GLU A 47 8.23 -7.20 5.62
C GLU A 47 8.98 -8.54 5.75
N VAL A 48 8.37 -9.66 5.36
CA VAL A 48 9.06 -10.97 5.30
C VAL A 48 10.20 -10.99 4.27
N ALA A 49 10.23 -10.01 3.36
CA ALA A 49 11.33 -9.78 2.41
C ALA A 49 12.50 -8.98 2.99
N SER A 50 12.39 -8.49 4.23
CA SER A 50 13.30 -7.49 4.81
C SER A 50 14.40 -8.06 5.72
N ASP A 51 14.60 -9.38 5.74
CA ASP A 51 15.80 -9.99 6.30
C ASP A 51 16.99 -9.67 5.37
N TYR A 52 17.52 -8.45 5.50
CA TYR A 52 18.69 -8.00 4.77
C TYR A 52 19.93 -8.69 5.32
N ASN A 53 20.54 -9.55 4.50
CA ASN A 53 21.98 -9.61 4.49
C ASN A 53 22.48 -8.40 3.71
N ILE A 54 22.80 -7.30 4.40
CA ILE A 54 23.59 -6.21 3.83
C ILE A 54 25.02 -6.75 3.70
N ASN A 55 25.27 -7.54 2.67
CA ASN A 55 26.63 -7.83 2.24
C ASN A 55 26.96 -6.84 1.13
N ASP A 56 27.94 -5.99 1.39
CA ASP A 56 28.65 -5.20 0.36
C ASP A 56 27.85 -4.07 -0.31
N GLY A 57 26.93 -3.41 0.42
CA GLY A 57 26.27 -2.19 -0.05
C GLY A 57 25.25 -2.37 -1.19
N MET A 58 24.94 -3.61 -1.54
CA MET A 58 23.95 -3.97 -2.57
C MET A 58 22.69 -4.52 -1.91
N VAL A 59 21.55 -3.88 -2.15
CA VAL A 59 20.23 -4.40 -1.75
C VAL A 59 19.92 -5.62 -2.63
N GLN A 60 20.20 -6.81 -2.11
CA GLN A 60 19.85 -8.03 -2.79
C GLN A 60 18.37 -8.34 -2.51
N GLU A 61 17.47 -7.81 -3.35
CA GLU A 61 16.09 -8.27 -3.37
C GLU A 61 16.08 -9.77 -3.69
N ALA A 62 15.66 -10.60 -2.74
CA ALA A 62 15.49 -12.01 -3.04
C ALA A 62 14.42 -12.17 -4.13
N PRO A 63 14.67 -12.89 -5.24
CA PRO A 63 13.71 -13.03 -6.35
C PRO A 63 12.32 -13.51 -5.93
N GLN A 64 12.24 -14.30 -4.86
CA GLN A 64 10.99 -14.71 -4.21
C GLN A 64 10.12 -13.53 -3.72
N CYS A 65 10.72 -12.41 -3.34
CA CYS A 65 10.02 -11.20 -2.91
C CYS A 65 9.23 -10.54 -4.04
N ARG A 66 9.73 -10.62 -5.29
CA ARG A 66 9.01 -10.09 -6.46
C ARG A 66 7.77 -10.89 -6.78
N GLY A 67 7.85 -12.22 -6.66
CA GLY A 67 6.69 -13.11 -6.84
C GLY A 67 5.59 -12.84 -5.82
N ILE A 68 5.97 -12.72 -4.54
CA ILE A 68 5.04 -12.37 -3.46
C ILE A 68 4.44 -10.98 -3.70
N ALA A 69 5.26 -9.96 -3.94
CA ALA A 69 4.79 -8.61 -4.22
C ALA A 69 3.82 -8.54 -5.40
N LEU A 70 4.08 -9.33 -6.46
CA LEU A 70 3.16 -9.44 -7.60
C LEU A 70 1.83 -10.08 -7.21
N GLN A 71 1.83 -11.14 -6.40
CA GLN A 71 0.58 -11.74 -5.91
C GLN A 71 -0.24 -10.74 -5.09
N TYR A 72 0.40 -9.99 -4.19
CA TYR A 72 -0.25 -8.93 -3.42
C TYR A 72 -0.77 -7.82 -4.31
N TYR A 73 -0.01 -7.40 -5.32
CA TYR A 73 -0.46 -6.42 -6.30
C TYR A 73 -1.69 -6.89 -7.08
N LEU A 74 -1.74 -8.15 -7.50
CA LEU A 74 -2.89 -8.71 -8.21
C LEU A 74 -4.13 -8.78 -7.30
N ALA A 75 -3.98 -9.25 -6.06
CA ALA A 75 -5.05 -9.26 -5.07
C ALA A 75 -5.56 -7.84 -4.78
N PHE A 76 -4.64 -6.91 -4.59
CA PHE A 76 -4.92 -5.49 -4.41
C PHE A 76 -5.69 -4.89 -5.58
N LYS A 77 -5.25 -5.15 -6.82
CA LYS A 77 -5.88 -4.64 -8.04
C LYS A 77 -7.31 -5.16 -8.17
N SER A 78 -7.54 -6.44 -7.87
CA SER A 78 -8.87 -7.04 -7.86
C SER A 78 -9.78 -6.36 -6.82
N LEU A 79 -9.28 -6.18 -5.60
CA LEU A 79 -10.01 -5.50 -4.53
C LEU A 79 -10.35 -4.06 -4.90
N ALA A 80 -9.36 -3.30 -5.39
CA ALA A 80 -9.54 -1.91 -5.82
C ALA A 80 -10.65 -1.80 -6.88
N LYS A 81 -10.62 -2.68 -7.88
CA LYS A 81 -11.65 -2.72 -8.93
C LYS A 81 -13.06 -2.93 -8.34
N SER A 82 -13.22 -3.91 -7.44
CA SER A 82 -14.52 -4.15 -6.79
C SER A 82 -15.01 -2.94 -5.98
N HIS A 83 -14.10 -2.23 -5.31
CA HIS A 83 -14.45 -1.03 -4.55
C HIS A 83 -14.87 0.14 -5.46
N TRP A 84 -14.20 0.31 -6.60
CA TRP A 84 -14.56 1.33 -7.59
C TRP A 84 -15.88 1.04 -8.28
N GLU A 85 -16.14 -0.21 -8.66
CA GLU A 85 -17.41 -0.63 -9.28
C GLU A 85 -18.61 -0.34 -8.37
N LYS A 86 -18.47 -0.59 -7.05
CA LYS A 86 -19.48 -0.25 -6.06
C LYS A 86 -19.71 1.25 -5.87
N PHE A 87 -18.73 2.07 -6.22
CA PHE A 87 -18.82 3.53 -6.12
C PHE A 87 -19.41 4.17 -7.39
N SER A 88 -19.27 3.50 -8.55
CA SER A 88 -19.73 4.00 -9.86
C SER A 88 -21.15 3.58 -10.26
N GLY A 89 -21.84 2.77 -9.45
CA GLY A 89 -23.23 2.35 -9.66
C GLY A 89 -24.19 3.05 -8.71
#